data_AF-A0A4R0WYS7-F1
#
_entry.id   AF-A0A4R0WYS7-F1
#
_cell.length_a   1.000
_cell.length_b   1.000
_cell.length_c   1.000
_cell.angle_alpha   90.00
_cell.angle_beta   90.00
_cell.angle_gamma   90.00
#
_symmetry.space_group_name_H-M   'P 1'
#
loop_
_entity.id
_entity.type
_entity.pdbx_description
1 polymer ?
#
loop_
_entity_poly.entity_id
_entity_poly.type
_entity_poly.pdbx_seq_one_letter_code
_entity_poly.pdbx_strand_id
1 'polypeptide(L)'
;RPASFSFANLHQRLIEHYAPPSILIDREAEILHISEQAGRFLRYVAGEPSHNLLTVINPELGLELRTAIFQALQTGKSSHAENVRFPHGDASSYVRMTVHPFHDDVAGGDVMAVLFNEIAIEESTGEPDTGRQADHNPVIAHLEGELRRTKELLQSNIEQANVSTEELKASNEELQAINEELRSATEELETSKEELQSVNEELVTVNAELQSKVEDEAKAKDDLQNLIASTGIATIFVDRQMR
;
A
#
# COMPACT_ATOMS: atom_id res chain seq x y z
N ARG A 1 -52.73 -16.83 24.94
CA ARG A 1 -51.27 -17.07 24.92
C ARG A 1 -50.66 -15.96 24.06
N PRO A 2 -50.02 -14.93 24.64
CA PRO A 2 -49.42 -13.87 23.82
C PRO A 2 -48.12 -14.40 23.23
N ALA A 3 -47.85 -14.01 21.98
CA ALA A 3 -46.66 -14.38 21.23
C ALA A 3 -45.39 -14.04 22.03
N SER A 4 -44.39 -14.93 21.97
CA SER A 4 -43.08 -14.78 22.61
C SER A 4 -42.51 -13.38 22.33
N PHE A 5 -42.51 -12.53 23.35
CA PHE A 5 -41.93 -11.19 23.30
C PHE A 5 -40.41 -11.36 23.23
N SER A 6 -39.85 -11.34 22.03
CA SER A 6 -38.40 -11.41 21.84
C SER A 6 -37.82 -10.06 22.25
N PHE A 7 -37.06 -10.03 23.35
CA PHE A 7 -36.34 -8.84 23.80
C PHE A 7 -35.41 -8.28 22.71
N ALA A 8 -34.94 -9.11 21.77
CA ALA A 8 -34.17 -8.67 20.61
C ALA A 8 -34.98 -7.73 19.69
N ASN A 9 -36.26 -8.03 19.44
CA ASN A 9 -37.12 -7.18 18.59
C ASN A 9 -37.56 -5.89 19.30
N LEU A 10 -37.55 -5.87 20.64
CA LEU A 10 -37.77 -4.64 21.40
C LEU A 10 -36.50 -3.78 21.41
N HIS A 11 -35.33 -4.40 21.56
CA HIS A 11 -34.04 -3.72 21.49
C HIS A 11 -33.80 -3.10 20.11
N GLN A 12 -34.09 -3.83 19.02
CA GLN A 12 -33.99 -3.30 17.66
C GLN A 12 -34.91 -2.09 17.43
N ARG A 13 -36.17 -2.15 17.89
CA ARG A 13 -37.10 -1.01 17.79
C ARG A 13 -36.68 0.19 18.63
N LEU A 14 -36.03 -0.02 19.77
CA LEU A 14 -35.44 1.06 20.55
C LEU A 14 -34.24 1.67 19.81
N ILE A 15 -33.36 0.85 19.23
CA ILE A 15 -32.24 1.34 18.42
C ILE A 15 -32.77 2.15 17.23
N GLU A 16 -33.76 1.68 16.49
CA GLU A 16 -34.37 2.41 15.37
C GLU A 16 -34.93 3.79 15.79
N HIS A 17 -35.43 3.92 17.02
CA HIS A 17 -35.98 5.18 17.53
C HIS A 17 -34.91 6.20 17.96
N TYR A 18 -33.77 5.73 18.48
CA TYR A 18 -32.68 6.58 18.98
C TYR A 18 -31.50 6.69 18.02
N ALA A 19 -31.45 5.87 16.96
CA ALA A 19 -30.40 5.91 15.97
C ALA A 19 -30.51 7.20 15.13
N PRO A 20 -29.38 7.79 14.76
CA PRO A 20 -29.39 8.89 13.80
C PRO A 20 -29.96 8.40 12.47
N PRO A 21 -30.57 9.30 11.67
CA PRO A 21 -31.08 8.98 10.35
C PRO A 21 -30.02 8.24 9.52
N SER A 22 -30.39 7.11 8.92
CA SER A 22 -29.45 6.25 8.21
C SER A 22 -30.06 5.62 6.96
N ILE A 23 -29.21 5.35 5.97
CA ILE A 23 -29.56 4.69 4.72
C ILE A 23 -28.53 3.61 4.46
N LEU A 24 -28.99 2.39 4.20
CA LEU A 24 -28.15 1.29 3.75
C LEU A 24 -28.15 1.26 2.22
N ILE A 25 -26.95 1.18 1.65
CA ILE A 25 -26.73 1.07 0.21
C ILE A 25 -25.84 -0.13 -0.13
N ASP A 26 -25.93 -0.61 -1.36
CA ASP A 26 -24.95 -1.56 -1.93
C ASP A 26 -23.73 -0.84 -2.54
N ARG A 27 -22.87 -1.60 -3.26
CA ARG A 27 -21.67 -1.07 -3.92
C ARG A 27 -22.00 -0.12 -5.08
N GLU A 28 -23.16 -0.29 -5.71
CA GLU A 28 -23.67 0.52 -6.81
C GLU A 28 -24.42 1.78 -6.33
N ALA A 29 -24.50 1.97 -5.01
CA ALA A 29 -25.26 3.02 -4.33
C ALA A 29 -26.79 2.89 -4.48
N GLU A 30 -27.30 1.68 -4.77
CA GLU A 30 -28.72 1.39 -4.70
C GLU A 30 -29.17 1.27 -3.25
N ILE A 31 -30.33 1.85 -2.95
CA ILE A 31 -30.85 1.89 -1.59
C ILE A 31 -31.46 0.53 -1.21
N LEU A 32 -30.88 -0.11 -0.20
CA LEU A 32 -31.36 -1.36 0.38
C LEU A 32 -32.36 -1.11 1.51
N HIS A 33 -32.11 -0.08 2.32
CA HIS A 33 -32.97 0.27 3.46
C HIS A 33 -32.86 1.75 3.82
N ILE A 34 -33.98 2.35 4.23
CA ILE A 34 -34.07 3.76 4.63
C ILE A 34 -34.67 3.82 6.03
N SER A 35 -34.03 4.52 6.96
CA SER A 35 -34.62 4.80 8.26
C SER A 35 -35.70 5.88 8.17
N GLU A 36 -36.68 5.84 9.06
CA GLU A 36 -37.87 6.71 9.03
C GLU A 36 -37.52 8.20 8.97
N GLN A 37 -36.43 8.61 9.64
CA GLN A 37 -36.00 10.01 9.71
C GLN A 37 -35.11 10.42 8.52
N ALA A 38 -34.57 9.47 7.75
CA ALA A 38 -33.63 9.75 6.66
C ALA A 38 -34.33 10.23 5.38
N GLY A 39 -35.63 10.00 5.25
CA GLY A 39 -36.42 10.45 4.09
C GLY A 39 -36.38 11.96 3.84
N ARG A 40 -36.09 12.78 4.87
CA ARG A 40 -35.98 14.25 4.74
C ARG A 40 -34.78 14.71 3.91
N PHE A 41 -33.72 13.90 3.81
CA PHE A 41 -32.53 14.21 3.02
C PHE A 41 -32.68 13.80 1.55
N LEU A 42 -33.76 13.09 1.23
CA LEU A 42 -34.10 12.59 -0.09
C LEU A 42 -35.10 13.53 -0.78
N ARG A 43 -34.86 13.82 -2.06
CA ARG A 43 -35.72 14.62 -2.93
C ARG A 43 -35.99 13.88 -4.23
N TYR A 44 -37.16 13.26 -4.31
CA TYR A 44 -37.65 12.68 -5.56
C TYR A 44 -38.08 13.79 -6.53
N VAL A 45 -37.46 13.84 -7.70
CA VAL A 45 -37.86 14.71 -8.81
C VAL A 45 -38.95 14.04 -9.65
N ALA A 46 -39.74 14.84 -10.38
CA ALA A 46 -40.73 14.30 -11.30
C ALA A 46 -40.04 13.56 -12.46
N GLY A 47 -40.31 12.26 -12.62
CA GLY A 47 -39.65 11.40 -13.60
C GLY A 47 -39.80 9.92 -13.24
N GLU A 48 -38.99 9.07 -13.86
CA GLU A 48 -38.91 7.65 -13.49
C GLU A 48 -38.30 7.50 -12.09
N PRO A 49 -38.94 6.75 -11.17
CA PRO A 49 -38.42 6.55 -9.83
C PRO A 49 -37.11 5.76 -9.88
N SER A 50 -36.02 6.39 -9.45
CA SER A 50 -34.72 5.74 -9.27
C SER A 50 -34.57 5.26 -7.82
N HIS A 51 -33.91 4.14 -7.63
CA HIS A 51 -33.57 3.59 -6.32
C HIS A 51 -32.13 3.93 -5.90
N ASN A 52 -31.41 4.67 -6.75
CA ASN A 52 -30.03 5.06 -6.51
C ASN A 52 -29.93 6.27 -5.58
N LEU A 53 -29.21 6.15 -4.46
CA LEU A 53 -29.07 7.19 -3.45
C LEU A 53 -28.50 8.49 -4.04
N LEU A 54 -27.53 8.41 -4.94
CA LEU A 54 -26.90 9.59 -5.54
C LEU A 54 -27.86 10.38 -6.44
N THR A 55 -28.90 9.73 -6.94
CA THR A 55 -29.93 10.38 -7.78
C THR A 55 -31.09 10.94 -6.98
N VAL A 56 -31.38 10.33 -5.82
CA VAL A 56 -32.53 10.66 -4.98
C VAL A 56 -32.15 11.65 -3.88
N ILE A 57 -30.88 11.76 -3.50
CA ILE A 57 -30.44 12.70 -2.47
C ILE A 57 -30.57 14.18 -2.91
N ASN A 58 -30.77 15.09 -1.97
CA ASN A 58 -30.69 16.53 -2.25
C ASN A 58 -29.34 16.89 -2.91
N PRO A 59 -29.32 17.60 -4.06
CA PRO A 59 -28.09 17.93 -4.79
C PRO A 59 -27.01 18.62 -3.96
N GLU A 60 -27.39 19.38 -2.94
CA GLU A 60 -26.45 20.04 -2.03
C GLU A 60 -25.59 19.03 -1.26
N LEU A 61 -26.17 17.89 -0.88
CA LEU A 61 -25.48 16.78 -0.19
C LEU A 61 -24.81 15.81 -1.17
N GLY A 62 -25.26 15.78 -2.43
CA GLY A 62 -24.87 14.76 -3.40
C GLY A 62 -23.38 14.75 -3.76
N LEU A 63 -22.74 15.92 -3.87
CA LEU A 63 -21.32 16.00 -4.23
C LEU A 63 -20.44 15.40 -3.13
N GLU A 64 -20.62 15.85 -1.89
CA GLU A 64 -19.85 15.38 -0.74
C GLU A 64 -20.15 13.92 -0.42
N LEU A 65 -21.41 13.49 -0.53
CA LEU A 65 -21.77 12.09 -0.34
C LEU A 65 -21.08 11.19 -1.36
N ARG A 66 -21.03 11.60 -2.63
CA ARG A 66 -20.36 10.83 -3.69
C ARG A 66 -18.87 10.65 -3.39
N THR A 67 -18.21 11.70 -2.93
CA THR A 67 -16.80 11.66 -2.52
C THR A 67 -16.61 10.70 -1.34
N ALA A 68 -17.47 10.79 -0.32
CA ALA A 68 -17.40 9.92 0.85
C ALA A 68 -17.63 8.44 0.49
N ILE A 69 -18.66 8.12 -0.31
CA ILE A 69 -18.93 6.74 -0.76
C ILE A 69 -17.74 6.20 -1.55
N PHE A 70 -17.19 6.99 -2.48
CA PHE A 70 -16.04 6.57 -3.27
C PHE A 70 -14.80 6.29 -2.41
N GLN A 71 -14.52 7.15 -1.42
CA GLN A 71 -13.43 6.94 -0.47
C GLN A 71 -13.65 5.70 0.41
N ALA A 72 -14.88 5.44 0.85
CA ALA A 72 -15.22 4.26 1.63
C ALA A 72 -15.05 2.97 0.81
N LEU A 73 -15.45 2.97 -0.46
CA LEU A 73 -15.24 1.87 -1.40
C LEU A 73 -13.76 1.58 -1.65
N GLN A 74 -12.94 2.62 -1.86
CA GLN A 74 -11.51 2.44 -2.14
C GLN A 74 -10.69 2.02 -0.92
N THR A 75 -10.98 2.61 0.24
CA THR A 75 -10.17 2.39 1.45
C THR A 75 -10.67 1.21 2.30
N GLY A 76 -11.91 0.77 2.10
CA GLY A 76 -12.59 -0.18 2.98
C GLY A 76 -12.77 0.33 4.41
N LYS A 77 -12.57 1.64 4.64
CA LYS A 77 -12.67 2.29 5.94
C LYS A 77 -13.79 3.32 5.94
N SER A 78 -14.23 3.68 7.14
CA SER A 78 -15.28 4.68 7.32
C SER A 78 -14.81 6.04 6.82
N SER A 79 -15.64 6.73 6.03
CA SER A 79 -15.34 8.05 5.48
C SER A 79 -16.35 9.10 5.96
N HIS A 80 -15.92 10.35 6.01
CA HIS A 80 -16.73 11.47 6.47
C HIS A 80 -16.88 12.48 5.33
N ALA A 81 -18.11 12.93 5.11
CA ALA A 81 -18.37 14.15 4.35
C ALA A 81 -18.39 15.34 5.30
N GLU A 82 -17.71 16.42 4.92
CA GLU A 82 -17.64 17.65 5.72
C GLU A 82 -19.03 18.30 5.88
N ASN A 83 -19.14 19.22 6.84
CA ASN A 83 -20.42 19.83 7.23
C ASN A 83 -21.06 20.55 6.02
N VAL A 84 -22.09 19.94 5.42
CA VAL A 84 -22.80 20.53 4.30
C VAL A 84 -23.93 21.40 4.81
N ARG A 85 -24.01 22.64 4.33
CA ARG A 85 -25.15 23.53 4.63
C ARG A 85 -26.41 22.93 3.98
N PHE A 86 -27.40 22.64 4.80
CA PHE A 86 -28.69 22.09 4.39
C PHE A 86 -29.82 23.03 4.86
N PRO A 87 -30.66 23.55 3.95
CA PRO A 87 -31.77 24.41 4.30
C PRO A 87 -32.85 23.59 5.02
N HIS A 88 -33.10 23.95 6.28
CA HIS A 88 -34.17 23.36 7.09
C HIS A 88 -35.26 24.42 7.32
N GLY A 89 -36.21 24.53 6.39
CA GLY A 89 -37.24 25.56 6.46
C GLY A 89 -36.64 26.97 6.41
N ASP A 90 -36.89 27.78 7.44
CA ASP A 90 -36.35 29.15 7.59
C ASP A 90 -34.95 29.21 8.27
N ALA A 91 -34.38 28.07 8.68
CA ALA A 91 -33.09 28.00 9.35
C ALA A 91 -32.02 27.26 8.50
N SER A 92 -30.75 27.65 8.67
CA SER A 92 -29.62 26.94 8.07
C SER A 92 -29.14 25.85 9.03
N SER A 93 -29.28 24.58 8.63
CA SER A 93 -28.70 23.45 9.36
C SER A 93 -27.40 23.00 8.69
N TYR A 94 -26.50 22.38 9.44
CA TYR A 94 -25.35 21.68 8.86
C TYR A 94 -25.54 20.18 9.05
N VAL A 95 -25.38 19.43 7.97
CA VAL A 95 -25.49 17.97 7.97
C VAL A 95 -24.10 17.39 7.81
N ARG A 96 -23.68 16.59 8.78
CA ARG A 96 -22.48 15.74 8.67
C ARG A 96 -22.90 14.35 8.27
N MET A 97 -22.35 13.83 7.19
CA MET A 97 -22.63 12.46 6.75
C MET A 97 -21.42 11.57 7.01
N THR A 98 -21.66 10.36 7.50
CA THR A 98 -20.60 9.35 7.68
C THR A 98 -21.00 8.08 6.95
N VAL A 99 -20.08 7.55 6.15
CA VAL A 99 -20.28 6.31 5.39
C VAL A 99 -19.44 5.22 6.06
N HIS A 100 -20.10 4.19 6.56
CA HIS A 100 -19.45 3.01 7.13
C HIS A 100 -19.62 1.82 6.18
N PRO A 101 -18.54 1.33 5.55
CA PRO A 101 -18.59 0.07 4.84
C PRO A 101 -18.66 -1.08 5.86
N PHE A 102 -19.56 -2.03 5.61
CA PHE A 102 -19.73 -3.23 6.41
C PHE A 102 -19.73 -4.44 5.48
N HIS A 103 -18.84 -5.39 5.77
CA HIS A 103 -18.82 -6.69 5.14
C HIS A 103 -19.52 -7.67 6.06
N ASP A 104 -20.63 -8.25 5.61
CA ASP A 104 -21.32 -9.31 6.35
C ASP A 104 -21.04 -10.66 5.69
N ASP A 105 -20.24 -11.51 6.37
CA ASP A 105 -19.90 -12.87 5.93
C ASP A 105 -21.14 -13.79 5.78
N VAL A 106 -22.26 -13.47 6.46
CA VAL A 106 -23.49 -14.28 6.45
C VAL A 106 -24.44 -13.87 5.31
N ALA A 107 -24.47 -12.57 4.97
CA ALA A 107 -25.30 -12.04 3.89
C ALA A 107 -24.59 -12.01 2.52
N GLY A 108 -23.26 -12.25 2.49
CA GLY A 108 -22.48 -12.40 1.25
C GLY A 108 -22.41 -11.14 0.40
N GLY A 109 -22.64 -9.96 0.98
CA GLY A 109 -22.70 -8.69 0.28
C GLY A 109 -22.00 -7.58 1.05
N ASP A 110 -21.29 -6.74 0.31
CA ASP A 110 -20.78 -5.48 0.84
C ASP A 110 -21.92 -4.48 0.91
N VAL A 111 -22.24 -4.05 2.12
CA VAL A 111 -23.24 -3.01 2.35
C VAL A 111 -22.57 -1.80 2.99
N MET A 112 -23.12 -0.62 2.75
CA MET A 112 -22.64 0.60 3.39
C MET A 112 -23.76 1.29 4.12
N ALA A 113 -23.49 1.70 5.34
CA ALA A 113 -24.40 2.51 6.14
C ALA A 113 -24.00 3.98 6.03
N VAL A 114 -24.88 4.81 5.49
CA VAL A 114 -24.76 6.27 5.47
C VAL A 114 -25.56 6.82 6.64
N LEU A 115 -24.91 7.48 7.60
CA LEU A 115 -25.57 8.13 8.74
C LEU A 115 -25.52 9.65 8.57
N PHE A 116 -26.63 10.31 8.89
CA PHE A 116 -26.81 11.74 8.78
C PHE A 116 -26.95 12.35 10.18
N ASN A 117 -26.02 13.22 10.55
CA ASN A 117 -26.05 13.97 11.79
C ASN A 117 -26.35 15.44 11.48
N GLU A 118 -27.54 15.89 11.84
CA GLU A 118 -27.98 17.27 11.67
C GLU A 118 -27.62 18.10 12.90
N ILE A 119 -26.89 19.20 12.69
CA ILE A 119 -26.57 20.19 13.71
C ILE A 119 -27.33 21.47 13.33
N ALA A 120 -28.41 21.73 14.06
CA ALA A 120 -29.16 22.97 13.93
C ALA A 120 -28.35 24.13 14.54
N ILE A 121 -28.15 25.20 13.77
CA ILE A 121 -27.66 26.47 14.31
C ILE A 121 -28.89 27.38 14.36
N GLU A 122 -29.31 27.75 15.56
CA GLU A 122 -30.26 28.85 15.73
C GLU A 122 -29.55 30.13 15.31
N GLU A 123 -29.75 30.58 14.07
CA GLU A 123 -29.38 31.93 13.66
C GLU A 123 -30.24 32.91 14.46
N SER A 124 -29.75 33.34 15.62
CA SER A 124 -30.36 34.45 16.37
C SER A 124 -30.18 35.73 15.56
N THR A 125 -31.18 36.05 14.73
CA THR A 125 -31.38 37.39 14.21
C THR A 125 -31.82 38.31 15.35
N GLY A 126 -30.89 39.07 15.91
CA GLY A 126 -31.14 40.12 16.91
C GLY A 126 -29.94 41.04 17.08
N GLU A 127 -30.17 42.34 16.97
CA GLU A 127 -29.22 43.47 16.97
C GLU A 127 -28.22 43.51 18.15
N PRO A 128 -27.08 44.24 18.02
CA PRO A 128 -26.02 44.23 19.03
C PRO A 128 -26.39 45.16 20.20
N ASP A 129 -26.89 44.58 21.31
CA ASP A 129 -26.99 45.31 22.58
C ASP A 129 -25.70 45.15 23.39
N THR A 130 -25.10 46.30 23.66
CA THR A 130 -23.92 46.46 24.49
C THR A 130 -24.21 46.16 25.95
N GLY A 131 -23.66 45.03 26.41
CA GLY A 131 -23.13 44.92 27.76
C GLY A 131 -24.01 44.19 28.76
N ARG A 132 -23.71 42.92 28.98
CA ARG A 132 -23.25 42.35 30.26
C ARG A 132 -23.01 40.85 30.14
N GLN A 133 -22.00 40.38 30.88
CA GLN A 133 -21.64 38.99 31.20
C GLN A 133 -20.94 38.26 30.03
N ALA A 134 -19.62 38.06 30.04
CA ALA A 134 -18.91 37.17 30.95
C ALA A 134 -19.64 35.83 31.14
N ASP A 135 -19.96 35.17 30.03
CA ASP A 135 -20.06 33.71 29.97
C ASP A 135 -19.46 33.24 28.64
N HIS A 136 -18.60 32.24 28.75
CA HIS A 136 -17.87 31.63 27.64
C HIS A 136 -18.79 31.34 26.47
N ASN A 137 -18.54 31.96 25.32
CA ASN A 137 -19.20 31.63 24.08
C ASN A 137 -18.83 30.16 23.73
N PRO A 138 -19.73 29.18 23.91
CA PRO A 138 -19.40 27.76 23.74
C PRO A 138 -18.96 27.46 22.30
N VAL A 139 -19.36 28.32 21.35
CA VAL A 139 -18.95 28.28 19.96
C VAL A 139 -17.47 28.61 19.79
N ILE A 140 -16.92 29.59 20.52
CA ILE A 140 -15.48 29.92 20.44
C ILE A 140 -14.64 28.79 21.04
N ALA A 141 -15.05 28.24 22.19
CA ALA A 141 -14.38 27.08 22.78
C ALA A 141 -14.45 25.82 21.89
N HIS A 142 -15.57 25.65 21.17
CA HIS A 142 -15.73 24.58 20.19
C HIS A 142 -14.81 24.78 18.97
N LEU A 143 -14.78 25.98 18.38
CA LEU A 143 -13.92 26.33 17.25
C LEU A 143 -12.43 26.25 17.62
N GLU A 144 -12.03 26.69 18.81
CA GLU A 144 -10.66 26.52 19.32
C GLU A 144 -10.31 25.04 19.51
N GLY A 145 -11.27 24.22 19.95
CA GLY A 145 -11.11 22.78 20.05
C GLY A 145 -10.94 22.10 18.69
N GLU A 146 -11.74 22.47 17.69
CA GLU A 146 -11.62 21.97 16.32
C GLU A 146 -10.33 22.45 15.64
N LEU A 147 -9.93 23.70 15.86
CA LEU A 147 -8.67 24.26 15.36
C LEU A 147 -7.46 23.53 15.97
N ARG A 148 -7.51 23.21 17.26
CA ARG A 148 -6.46 22.43 17.91
C ARG A 148 -6.40 21.00 17.35
N ARG A 149 -7.54 20.33 17.20
CA ARG A 149 -7.61 18.98 16.61
C ARG A 149 -7.08 18.94 15.17
N THR A 150 -7.46 19.91 14.35
CA THR A 150 -6.97 19.99 12.96
C THR A 150 -5.46 20.28 12.92
N LYS A 151 -4.94 21.14 13.80
CA LYS A 151 -3.48 21.32 13.94
C LYS A 151 -2.76 20.04 14.35
N GLU A 152 -3.29 19.30 15.33
CA GLU A 152 -2.72 18.02 15.77
C GLU A 152 -2.75 16.99 14.63
N LEU A 153 -3.84 16.91 13.87
CA LEU A 153 -3.96 16.04 12.69
C LEU A 153 -2.97 16.44 11.59
N LEU A 154 -2.84 17.73 11.28
CA LEU A 154 -1.88 18.22 10.29
C LEU A 154 -0.45 17.91 10.73
N GLN A 155 -0.12 18.10 12.00
CA GLN A 155 1.19 17.79 12.53
C GLN A 155 1.49 16.28 12.46
N SER A 156 0.51 15.44 12.82
CA SER A 156 0.62 13.99 12.68
C SER A 156 0.80 13.56 11.22
N ASN A 157 0.06 14.16 10.28
CA ASN A 157 0.21 13.90 8.85
C ASN A 157 1.58 14.35 8.32
N ILE A 158 2.10 15.48 8.79
CA ILE A 158 3.46 15.95 8.44
C ILE A 158 4.50 14.97 8.96
N GLU A 159 4.37 14.50 10.20
CA GLU A 159 5.27 13.48 10.75
C GLU A 159 5.20 12.17 9.95
N GLN A 160 4.01 11.68 9.61
CA GLN A 160 3.85 10.49 8.77
C GLN A 160 4.44 10.69 7.37
N ALA A 161 4.23 11.85 6.75
CA ALA A 161 4.83 12.18 5.46
C ALA A 161 6.35 12.21 5.55
N ASN A 162 6.93 12.82 6.59
CA ASN A 162 8.37 12.84 6.81
C ASN A 162 8.93 11.42 7.00
N VAL A 163 8.29 10.58 7.81
CA VAL A 163 8.68 9.17 8.00
C VAL A 163 8.63 8.42 6.67
N SER A 164 7.55 8.55 5.91
CA SER A 164 7.43 7.90 4.59
C SER A 164 8.51 8.39 3.62
N THR A 165 8.88 9.66 3.68
CA THR A 165 9.94 10.23 2.85
C THR A 165 11.32 9.70 3.25
N GLU A 166 11.58 9.55 4.56
CA GLU A 166 12.80 8.92 5.06
C GLU A 166 12.87 7.44 4.69
N GLU A 167 11.78 6.69 4.80
CA GLU A 167 11.70 5.28 4.37
C GLU A 167 11.96 5.13 2.86
N LEU A 168 11.37 5.98 2.03
CA LEU A 168 11.64 6.00 0.59
C LEU A 168 13.10 6.33 0.28
N LYS A 169 13.68 7.28 1.02
CA LYS A 169 15.10 7.62 0.87
C LYS A 169 16.00 6.46 1.28
N ALA A 170 15.73 5.82 2.41
CA ALA A 170 16.46 4.65 2.88
C ALA A 170 16.36 3.49 1.87
N SER A 171 15.17 3.24 1.32
CA SER A 171 14.99 2.23 0.27
C SER A 171 15.79 2.56 -1.00
N ASN A 172 15.87 3.83 -1.38
CA ASN A 172 16.67 4.24 -2.52
C ASN A 172 18.18 4.07 -2.26
N GLU A 173 18.66 4.41 -1.05
CA GLU A 173 20.05 4.17 -0.63
C GLU A 173 20.38 2.67 -0.61
N GLU A 174 19.46 1.81 -0.16
CA GLU A 174 19.62 0.36 -0.20
C GLU A 174 19.68 -0.18 -1.63
N LEU A 175 18.82 0.31 -2.54
CA LEU A 175 18.87 -0.05 -3.97
C LEU A 175 20.18 0.39 -4.64
N GLN A 176 20.73 1.54 -4.24
CA GLN A 176 22.04 2.00 -4.70
C GLN A 176 23.16 1.11 -4.16
N ALA A 177 23.11 0.72 -2.89
CA ALA A 177 24.06 -0.20 -2.30
C ALA A 177 24.05 -1.57 -3.00
N ILE A 178 22.86 -2.11 -3.30
CA ILE A 178 22.70 -3.36 -4.06
C ILE A 178 23.26 -3.23 -5.48
N ASN A 179 23.06 -2.09 -6.14
CA ASN A 179 23.66 -1.84 -7.45
C ASN A 179 25.19 -1.85 -7.39
N GLU A 180 25.77 -1.22 -6.38
CA GLU A 180 27.23 -1.19 -6.21
C GLU A 180 27.78 -2.57 -5.85
N GLU A 181 27.07 -3.34 -5.02
CA GLU A 181 27.44 -4.72 -4.71
C GLU A 181 27.38 -5.62 -5.95
N LEU A 182 26.33 -5.49 -6.77
CA LEU A 182 26.24 -6.20 -8.06
C LEU A 182 27.38 -5.81 -9.00
N ARG A 183 27.72 -4.52 -9.05
CA ARG A 183 28.85 -4.03 -9.84
C ARG A 183 30.18 -4.62 -9.34
N SER A 184 30.41 -4.61 -8.04
CA SER A 184 31.59 -5.24 -7.42
C SER A 184 31.65 -6.74 -7.75
N ALA A 185 30.53 -7.45 -7.65
CA ALA A 185 30.46 -8.87 -8.00
C ALA A 185 30.76 -9.12 -9.49
N THR A 186 30.34 -8.21 -10.38
CA THR A 186 30.71 -8.31 -11.81
C THR A 186 32.19 -8.05 -12.05
N GLU A 187 32.80 -7.08 -11.35
CA GLU A 187 34.23 -6.77 -11.44
C GLU A 187 35.08 -7.91 -10.87
N GLU A 188 34.65 -8.54 -9.77
CA GLU A 188 35.29 -9.75 -9.21
C GLU A 188 35.18 -10.95 -10.17
N LEU A 189 34.03 -11.13 -10.83
CA LEU A 189 33.84 -12.21 -11.81
C LEU A 189 34.72 -11.99 -13.06
N GLU A 190 34.86 -10.75 -13.51
CA GLU A 190 35.75 -10.38 -14.61
C GLU A 190 37.21 -10.65 -14.24
N THR A 191 37.63 -10.26 -13.03
CA THR A 191 38.97 -10.56 -12.51
C THR A 191 39.22 -12.07 -12.45
N SER A 192 38.28 -12.85 -11.91
CA SER A 192 38.40 -14.31 -11.84
C SER A 192 38.49 -14.94 -13.23
N LYS A 193 37.78 -14.40 -14.22
CA LYS A 193 37.88 -14.83 -15.62
C LYS A 193 39.26 -14.52 -16.20
N GLU A 194 39.81 -13.34 -15.96
CA GLU A 194 41.16 -12.97 -16.40
C GLU A 194 42.23 -13.85 -15.76
N GLU A 195 42.13 -14.14 -14.46
CA GLU A 195 43.03 -15.06 -13.77
C GLU A 195 42.98 -16.48 -14.37
N LEU A 196 41.78 -17.00 -14.64
CA LEU A 196 41.62 -18.31 -15.30
C LEU A 196 42.19 -18.32 -16.71
N GLN A 197 42.04 -17.22 -17.46
CA GLN A 197 42.63 -17.11 -18.78
C GLN A 197 44.16 -17.09 -18.71
N SER A 198 44.73 -16.34 -17.76
CA SER A 198 46.18 -16.31 -17.53
C SER A 198 46.74 -17.69 -17.17
N VAL A 199 46.06 -18.43 -16.30
CA VAL A 199 46.45 -19.82 -15.95
C VAL A 199 46.36 -20.74 -17.17
N ASN A 200 45.38 -20.54 -18.05
CA ASN A 200 45.28 -21.31 -19.29
C ASN A 200 46.46 -21.02 -20.23
N GLU A 201 46.81 -19.75 -20.41
CA GLU A 201 47.95 -19.32 -21.23
C GLU A 201 49.29 -19.86 -20.67
N GLU A 202 49.46 -19.87 -19.35
CA GLU A 202 50.61 -20.47 -18.69
C GLU A 202 50.66 -22.00 -18.90
N LEU A 203 49.52 -22.70 -18.75
CA LEU A 203 49.42 -24.14 -19.01
C LEU A 203 49.78 -24.50 -20.45
N VAL A 204 49.30 -23.73 -21.43
CA VAL A 204 49.63 -23.94 -22.85
C VAL A 204 51.14 -23.77 -23.07
N THR A 205 51.75 -22.75 -22.45
CA THR A 205 53.18 -22.50 -22.53
C THR A 205 53.99 -23.66 -21.94
N VAL A 206 53.64 -24.11 -20.73
CA VAL A 206 54.30 -25.25 -20.06
C VAL A 206 54.13 -26.54 -20.87
N ASN A 207 52.96 -26.75 -21.49
CA ASN A 207 52.72 -27.91 -22.34
C ASN A 207 53.64 -27.90 -23.58
N ALA A 208 53.77 -26.74 -24.24
CA ALA A 208 54.68 -26.57 -25.37
C ALA A 208 56.15 -26.81 -24.97
N GLU A 209 56.59 -26.31 -23.81
CA GLU A 209 57.93 -26.58 -23.28
C GLU A 209 58.15 -28.08 -22.98
N LEU A 210 57.16 -28.74 -22.39
CA LEU A 210 57.21 -30.18 -22.12
C LEU A 210 57.32 -30.97 -23.43
N GLN A 211 56.54 -30.60 -24.45
CA GLN A 211 56.58 -31.24 -25.75
C GLN A 211 57.94 -31.05 -26.44
N SER A 212 58.53 -29.85 -26.37
CA SER A 212 59.88 -29.60 -26.86
C SER A 212 60.92 -30.47 -26.14
N LYS A 213 60.82 -30.63 -24.81
CA LYS A 213 61.73 -31.51 -24.06
C LYS A 213 61.61 -32.98 -24.46
N VAL A 214 60.39 -33.45 -24.73
CA VAL A 214 60.15 -34.82 -25.21
C VAL A 214 60.78 -35.01 -26.59
N GLU A 215 60.65 -34.03 -27.49
CA GLU A 215 61.29 -34.06 -28.81
C GLU A 215 62.82 -34.06 -28.71
N ASP A 216 63.39 -33.22 -27.85
CA ASP A 216 64.84 -33.18 -27.60
C ASP A 216 65.36 -34.50 -27.02
N GLU A 217 64.63 -35.12 -26.08
CA GLU A 217 64.99 -36.42 -25.50
C GLU A 217 64.91 -37.55 -26.55
N ALA A 218 63.86 -37.54 -27.38
CA ALA A 218 63.73 -38.49 -28.48
C ALA A 218 64.89 -38.37 -29.47
N LYS A 219 65.26 -37.13 -29.84
CA LYS A 219 66.38 -36.87 -30.74
C LYS A 219 67.72 -37.31 -30.15
N ALA A 220 67.98 -37.00 -28.88
CA ALA A 220 69.20 -37.44 -28.20
C ALA A 220 69.29 -38.98 -28.12
N LYS A 221 68.16 -39.66 -27.88
CA LYS A 221 68.08 -41.12 -27.91
C LYS A 221 68.38 -41.68 -29.30
N ASP A 222 67.80 -41.11 -30.35
CA ASP A 222 68.03 -41.54 -31.73
C ASP A 222 69.50 -41.33 -32.13
N ASP A 223 70.09 -40.19 -31.77
CA ASP A 223 71.51 -39.89 -32.00
C ASP A 223 72.43 -40.89 -31.28
N LEU A 224 72.11 -41.24 -30.03
CA LEU A 224 72.84 -42.28 -29.28
C LEU A 224 72.72 -43.66 -29.94
N GLN A 225 71.52 -44.04 -30.40
CA GLN A 225 71.31 -45.31 -31.11
C GLN A 225 72.12 -45.37 -32.41
N ASN A 226 72.11 -44.28 -33.18
CA ASN A 226 72.88 -44.17 -34.43
C ASN A 226 74.40 -44.22 -34.18
N LEU A 227 74.87 -43.59 -33.10
CA LEU A 227 76.29 -43.62 -32.71
C LEU A 227 76.72 -45.03 -32.26
N ILE A 228 75.89 -45.72 -31.47
CA ILE A 228 76.16 -47.11 -31.06
C ILE A 228 76.19 -48.04 -32.29
N ALA A 229 75.25 -47.88 -33.22
CA ALA A 229 75.19 -48.69 -34.44
C ALA A 229 76.38 -48.43 -35.39
N SER A 230 76.84 -47.18 -35.51
CA SER A 230 77.92 -46.80 -36.43
C SER A 230 79.34 -47.05 -35.89
N THR A 231 79.54 -47.04 -34.57
CA THR A 231 80.86 -47.27 -33.97
C THR A 231 81.30 -48.73 -34.00
N GLY A 232 80.41 -49.68 -34.32
CA GLY A 232 80.77 -51.10 -34.48
C GLY A 232 81.32 -51.77 -33.22
N ILE A 233 81.12 -51.14 -32.06
CA ILE A 233 81.63 -51.61 -30.78
C ILE A 233 80.74 -52.77 -30.31
N ALA A 234 81.30 -53.97 -30.20
CA ALA A 234 80.63 -55.11 -29.58
C ALA A 234 80.37 -54.79 -28.10
N THR A 235 79.14 -54.36 -27.80
CA THR A 235 78.72 -53.99 -26.45
C THR A 235 78.13 -55.23 -25.77
N ILE A 236 78.82 -55.76 -24.77
CA ILE A 236 78.34 -56.86 -23.93
C ILE A 236 77.67 -56.24 -22.70
N PHE A 237 76.36 -56.40 -22.58
CA PHE A 237 75.64 -56.08 -21.35
C PHE A 237 75.78 -57.26 -20.38
N VAL A 238 76.26 -56.99 -19.17
CA VAL A 238 76.46 -58.01 -18.14
C VAL A 238 75.64 -57.64 -16.91
N ASP A 239 74.87 -58.58 -16.37
CA ASP A 239 74.12 -58.40 -15.11
C ASP A 239 75.08 -58.32 -13.90
N ARG A 240 74.59 -57.86 -12.74
CA ARG A 240 75.27 -57.81 -11.44
C ARG A 240 75.87 -59.16 -11.01
N GLN A 241 75.50 -60.25 -11.66
CA GLN A 241 76.06 -61.60 -11.49
C GLN A 241 77.14 -61.99 -12.51
N MET A 242 77.60 -61.06 -13.36
CA MET A 242 78.62 -61.32 -14.39
C MET A 242 78.27 -62.51 -15.31
N ARG A 243 77.02 -62.57 -15.79
CA ARG A 243 76.57 -63.51 -16.82
C ARG A 243 75.94 -62.77 -17.99
#